data_AF-A0A6G1KWU2-F1
#
_entry.id   AF-A0A6G1KWU2-F1
#
_cell.length_a   1.000
_cell.length_b   1.000
_cell.length_c   1.000
_cell.angle_alpha   90.00
_cell.angle_beta   90.00
_cell.angle_gamma   90.00
#
_symmetry.space_group_name_H-M   'P 1'
#
loop_
_entity.id
_entity.type
_entity.pdbx_description
1 polymer ?
#
loop_
_entity_poly.entity_id
_entity_poly.type
_entity_poly.pdbx_seq_one_letter_code
_entity_poly.pdbx_strand_id
1 'polypeptide(L)'
;MTAYNYVQCKVNWQTNITAWLDDDYRVIPDSFQVENTEPLSRASAQMDGDVLFIGTHRFALLLALDLESGTTLAHQQVHPHLFAIITMSPHVL
;
A
#
# COMPACT_ATOMS: atom_id res chain seq x y z
N MET A 1 3.15 -0.89 7.34
CA MET A 1 3.33 0.57 7.44
C MET A 1 3.07 1.04 8.85
N THR A 2 3.70 2.13 9.24
CA THR A 2 3.65 2.65 10.61
C THR A 2 3.57 4.16 10.56
N ALA A 3 2.61 4.77 11.25
CA ALA A 3 2.61 6.20 11.54
C ALA A 3 3.16 6.46 12.93
N TYR A 4 4.01 7.47 13.03
CA TYR A 4 4.73 7.79 14.25
C TYR A 4 4.55 9.27 14.59
N ASN A 5 4.07 9.54 15.80
CA ASN A 5 4.20 10.86 16.40
C ASN A 5 5.66 11.08 16.82
N TYR A 6 6.39 11.80 15.98
CA TYR A 6 7.81 12.05 16.18
C TYR A 6 8.11 12.96 17.38
N VAL A 7 7.14 13.78 17.82
CA VAL A 7 7.30 14.67 18.99
C VAL A 7 7.20 13.88 20.29
N GLN A 8 6.24 12.96 20.37
CA GLN A 8 6.01 12.14 21.57
C GLN A 8 6.79 10.83 21.57
N CYS A 9 7.48 10.52 20.48
CA CYS A 9 8.12 9.24 20.24
C CYS A 9 7.18 8.04 20.40
N LYS A 10 5.98 8.14 19.81
CA LYS A 10 4.95 7.09 19.91
C LYS A 10 4.44 6.67 18.54
N VAL A 11 4.16 5.38 18.41
CA VAL A 11 3.42 4.83 17.28
C VAL A 11 1.94 5.24 17.43
N ASN A 12 1.38 5.87 16.41
CA ASN A 12 -0.05 6.20 16.36
C ASN A 12 -0.84 4.98 15.87
N TRP A 13 -0.39 4.38 14.77
CA TRP A 13 -0.99 3.18 14.21
C TRP A 13 0.01 2.38 13.37
N GLN A 14 -0.34 1.11 13.14
CA GLN A 14 0.37 0.19 12.28
C GLN A 14 -0.62 -0.56 11.40
N THR A 15 -0.35 -0.57 10.10
CA THR A 15 -1.15 -1.30 9.11
C THR A 15 -0.29 -2.36 8.45
N ASN A 16 -0.74 -3.62 8.48
CA ASN A 16 -0.04 -4.72 7.83
C ASN A 16 -0.51 -4.86 6.37
N ILE A 17 0.22 -4.23 5.45
CA ILE A 17 -0.10 -4.28 4.01
C ILE A 17 0.05 -5.69 3.45
N THR A 18 0.98 -6.49 3.96
CA THR A 18 1.14 -7.89 3.55
C THR A 18 -0.11 -8.69 3.88
N ALA A 19 -0.57 -8.62 5.14
CA ALA A 19 -1.80 -9.29 5.55
C ALA A 19 -3.01 -8.76 4.77
N TRP A 20 -3.11 -7.44 4.53
CA TRP A 20 -4.21 -6.89 3.73
C TRP A 20 -4.23 -7.44 2.29
N LEU A 21 -3.07 -7.62 1.66
CA LEU A 21 -2.98 -8.22 0.32
C LEU A 21 -3.44 -9.69 0.32
N ASP A 22 -3.10 -10.44 1.36
CA ASP A 22 -3.43 -11.86 1.47
C ASP A 22 -4.90 -12.08 1.89
N ASP A 23 -5.39 -11.30 2.87
CA ASP A 23 -6.65 -11.54 3.57
C ASP A 23 -7.83 -10.68 3.06
N ASP A 24 -7.59 -9.46 2.59
CA ASP A 24 -8.64 -8.52 2.18
C ASP A 24 -8.75 -8.40 0.65
N TYR A 25 -7.62 -8.27 -0.06
CA TYR A 25 -7.62 -8.22 -1.52
C TYR A 25 -7.95 -9.60 -2.15
N ARG A 26 -7.49 -10.69 -1.52
CA ARG A 26 -7.85 -12.10 -1.83
C ARG A 26 -7.63 -12.54 -3.27
N VAL A 27 -6.75 -11.87 -4.01
CA VAL A 27 -6.33 -12.33 -5.34
C VAL A 27 -5.15 -13.26 -5.16
N ILE A 28 -5.27 -14.48 -5.69
CA ILE A 28 -4.19 -15.45 -5.68
C ILE A 28 -3.11 -14.97 -6.67
N PRO A 29 -1.87 -14.71 -6.23
CA PRO A 29 -0.81 -14.32 -7.12
C PRO A 29 -0.44 -15.45 -8.08
N ASP A 30 -0.17 -15.09 -9.32
CA ASP A 30 0.44 -16.00 -10.29
C ASP A 30 1.84 -16.44 -9.82
N SER A 31 2.32 -17.60 -10.29
CA SER A 31 3.66 -18.10 -9.93
C SER A 31 4.75 -17.09 -10.23
N PHE A 32 4.64 -16.35 -11.35
CA PHE A 32 5.59 -15.28 -11.65
C PHE A 32 5.57 -14.18 -10.58
N GLN A 33 4.38 -13.76 -10.12
CA GLN A 33 4.26 -12.73 -9.10
C GLN A 33 4.78 -13.21 -7.75
N VAL A 34 4.60 -14.49 -7.40
CA VAL A 34 5.19 -15.08 -6.20
C VAL A 34 6.72 -15.04 -6.24
N GLU A 35 7.31 -15.32 -7.41
CA GLU A 35 8.77 -15.38 -7.58
C GLU A 35 9.45 -14.01 -7.74
N ASN A 36 8.75 -13.02 -8.29
CA ASN A 36 9.37 -11.76 -8.74
C ASN A 36 8.82 -10.51 -8.04
N THR A 37 7.79 -10.62 -7.21
CA THR A 37 7.22 -9.48 -6.48
C THR A 37 7.04 -9.78 -5.00
N GLU A 38 7.15 -8.72 -4.19
CA GLU A 38 6.96 -8.79 -2.76
C GLU A 38 5.57 -8.27 -2.35
N PRO A 39 4.88 -8.89 -1.38
CA PRO A 39 3.58 -8.41 -0.89
C PRO A 39 3.77 -7.24 0.09
N LEU A 40 4.30 -6.12 -0.38
CA LEU A 40 4.63 -4.96 0.44
C LEU A 40 4.28 -3.64 -0.23
N SER A 41 4.13 -2.60 0.59
CA SER A 41 4.16 -1.20 0.17
C SER A 41 5.62 -0.76 -0.02
N ARG A 42 6.00 -0.31 -1.23
CA ARG A 42 7.39 0.13 -1.51
C ARG A 42 7.51 1.63 -1.74
N ALA A 43 6.49 2.26 -2.28
CA ALA A 43 6.52 3.68 -2.59
C ALA A 43 6.41 4.55 -1.33
N SER A 44 7.13 5.68 -1.28
CA SER A 44 6.95 6.67 -0.21
C SER A 44 5.49 7.13 -0.20
N ALA A 45 4.84 7.08 0.95
CA ALA A 45 3.43 7.46 1.03
C ALA A 45 3.24 8.94 0.74
N GLN A 46 2.10 9.30 0.14
CA GLN A 46 1.77 10.66 -0.25
C GLN A 46 0.47 11.06 0.43
N MET A 47 0.43 12.27 0.99
CA MET A 47 -0.73 12.75 1.73
C MET A 47 -1.50 13.77 0.90
N ASP A 48 -2.83 13.67 0.93
CA ASP A 48 -3.76 14.66 0.42
C ASP A 48 -4.91 14.81 1.43
N GLY A 49 -4.92 15.90 2.18
CA GLY A 49 -5.80 16.07 3.34
C GLY A 49 -5.68 14.91 4.33
N ASP A 50 -6.80 14.22 4.57
CA ASP A 50 -6.90 13.11 5.53
C ASP A 50 -6.67 11.73 4.87
N VAL A 51 -6.20 11.70 3.62
CA VAL A 51 -5.95 10.47 2.87
C VAL A 51 -4.46 10.27 2.62
N LEU A 52 -3.99 9.05 2.86
CA LEU A 52 -2.64 8.59 2.58
C LEU A 52 -2.66 7.62 1.39
N PHE A 53 -1.93 7.94 0.33
CA PHE A 53 -1.81 7.10 -0.86
C PHE A 53 -0.49 6.33 -0.88
N ILE A 54 -0.57 5.04 -1.21
CA ILE A 54 0.60 4.16 -1.37
C ILE A 54 0.47 3.25 -2.58
N GLY A 55 1.61 2.84 -3.10
CA GLY A 55 1.72 1.82 -4.13
C GLY A 55 2.25 0.50 -3.59
N THR A 56 1.68 -0.61 -4.05
CA THR A 56 2.16 -1.96 -3.75
C THR A 56 3.06 -2.51 -4.84
N HIS A 57 3.99 -3.38 -4.44
CA HIS A 57 4.84 -4.10 -5.36
C HIS A 57 4.04 -5.21 -6.05
N ARG A 58 3.48 -6.16 -5.29
CA ARG A 58 2.56 -7.17 -5.82
C ARG A 58 1.23 -6.54 -6.26
N PHE A 59 0.71 -6.99 -7.41
CA PHE A 59 -0.55 -6.56 -8.06
C PHE A 59 -0.64 -5.13 -8.57
N ALA A 60 0.38 -4.28 -8.39
CA ALA A 60 0.34 -2.87 -8.77
C ALA A 60 -0.92 -2.13 -8.29
N LEU A 61 -1.20 -2.20 -6.98
CA LEU A 61 -2.34 -1.53 -6.37
C LEU A 61 -1.94 -0.15 -5.87
N LEU A 62 -2.74 0.85 -6.24
CA LEU A 62 -2.86 2.10 -5.53
C LEU A 62 -3.84 1.88 -4.37
N LEU A 63 -3.37 2.06 -3.14
CA LEU A 63 -4.21 2.01 -1.95
C LEU A 63 -4.40 3.42 -1.39
N ALA A 64 -5.63 3.75 -1.03
CA ALA A 64 -5.98 4.93 -0.26
C ALA A 64 -6.26 4.50 1.18
N LEU A 65 -5.57 5.12 2.13
CA LEU A 65 -5.68 4.83 3.56
C LEU A 65 -6.16 6.08 4.29
N ASP A 66 -6.92 5.88 5.35
CA ASP A 66 -7.24 6.92 6.31
C ASP A 66 -5.96 7.33 7.07
N LEU A 67 -5.65 8.62 7.11
CA LEU A 67 -4.39 9.11 7.70
C LEU A 67 -4.34 8.93 9.22
N GLU A 68 -5.49 9.02 9.90
CA GLU A 68 -5.55 8.95 11.38
C GLU A 68 -5.50 7.52 11.91
N SER A 69 -6.05 6.55 11.19
CA SER A 69 -6.16 5.15 11.64
C SER A 69 -5.28 4.18 10.85
N GLY A 70 -4.85 4.55 9.65
CA GLY A 70 -4.16 3.64 8.72
C GLY A 70 -5.08 2.61 8.08
N THR A 71 -6.40 2.76 8.20
CA THR A 71 -7.39 1.86 7.61
C THR A 71 -7.44 2.01 6.09
N THR A 72 -7.44 0.91 5.34
CA THR A 72 -7.63 0.98 3.87
C THR A 72 -9.05 1.42 3.53
N LEU A 73 -9.18 2.57 2.86
CA LEU A 73 -10.45 3.15 2.42
C LEU A 73 -10.86 2.63 1.04
N ALA A 74 -9.90 2.56 0.12
CA ALA A 74 -10.13 2.14 -1.26
C ALA A 74 -8.86 1.58 -1.88
N HIS A 75 -9.02 0.84 -2.98
CA HIS A 75 -7.91 0.34 -3.79
C HIS A 75 -8.25 0.37 -5.27
N GLN A 76 -7.22 0.57 -6.10
CA GLN A 76 -7.32 0.50 -7.55
C GLN A 76 -6.09 -0.22 -8.10
N GLN A 77 -6.30 -1.26 -8.89
CA GLN A 77 -5.23 -1.84 -9.70
C GLN A 77 -4.93 -0.92 -10.87
N VAL A 78 -3.71 -0.38 -10.92
CA VAL A 78 -3.35 0.57 -11.97
C VAL A 78 -3.08 -0.11 -13.31
N HIS A 79 -2.67 -1.39 -13.27
CA HIS A 79 -2.47 -2.20 -14.46
C HIS A 79 -2.57 -3.71 -14.13
N PRO A 80 -3.37 -4.53 -14.85
CA PRO A 80 -3.59 -5.94 -14.52
C PRO A 80 -2.48 -6.89 -15.01
N HIS A 81 -1.33 -6.36 -15.44
CA HIS A 81 -0.28 -7.18 -16.06
C HIS A 81 0.58 -7.82 -14.98
N LEU A 82 1.03 -9.06 -15.19
CA LEU A 82 1.80 -9.82 -14.20
C LEU A 82 3.10 -9.11 -13.76
N PHE A 83 3.70 -8.35 -14.68
CA PHE A 83 4.92 -7.54 -14.43
C PHE A 83 4.65 -6.12 -13.93
N ALA A 84 3.39 -5.71 -13.82
CA ALA A 84 3.08 -4.37 -13.34
C ALA A 84 3.42 -4.28 -11.85
N ILE A 85 4.15 -3.23 -11.49
CA ILE A 85 4.54 -2.92 -10.12
C ILE A 85 4.51 -1.40 -9.92
N ILE A 86 4.16 -0.92 -8.72
CA ILE A 86 4.27 0.51 -8.39
C ILE A 86 5.56 0.74 -7.59
N THR A 87 6.54 1.39 -8.21
CA THR A 87 7.83 1.72 -7.59
C THR A 87 7.98 3.17 -7.19
N MET A 88 7.14 4.04 -7.75
CA MET A 88 7.11 5.46 -7.46
C MET A 88 5.84 5.82 -6.70
N SER A 89 5.95 6.81 -5.83
CA SER A 89 4.83 7.40 -5.13
C SER A 89 3.80 8.02 -6.08
N PRO A 90 2.50 7.89 -5.82
CA PRO A 90 1.48 8.57 -6.61
C PRO A 90 1.68 10.09 -6.54
N HIS A 91 1.70 10.78 -7.68
CA HIS A 91 1.80 12.24 -7.64
C HIS A 91 0.42 12.82 -7.29
N VAL A 92 0.34 13.56 -6.17
CA VAL A 92 -0.81 14.41 -5.84
C VAL A 92 -0.51 15.79 -6.43
N LEU A 93 -1.39 16.31 -7.29
CA LEU A 93 -1.25 17.65 -7.91
C LEU A 93 -1.81 18.74 -7.00
#